data_AF-A0A9P6IVV0-F1
#
_entry.id   AF-A0A9P6IVV0-F1
#
_cell.length_a   1.000
_cell.length_b   1.000
_cell.length_c   1.000
_cell.angle_alpha   90.00
_cell.angle_beta   90.00
_cell.angle_gamma   90.00
#
_symmetry.space_group_name_H-M   'P 1'
#
loop_
_entity.id
_entity.type
_entity.pdbx_description
1 polymer ?
#
loop_
_entity_poly.entity_id
_entity_poly.type
_entity_poly.pdbx_seq_one_letter_code
_entity_poly.pdbx_strand_id
1 'polypeptide(L)'
;MRHITLVFGIAASILLPMIVASEVPDSGSTDFTEDSNTPNTDCSLNCIKIYKPVCAEPVCNGGSPYVPYSKFSNSCELRVYNCLNLKCKFKEVADKTRCYFTEDQPVA
;
A
#
# COMPACT_ATOMS: atom_id res chain seq x y z
N MET A 1 39.64 -25.66 37.48
CA MET A 1 39.78 -25.82 36.02
C MET A 1 38.45 -25.45 35.37
N ARG A 2 38.37 -24.29 34.72
CA ARG A 2 37.21 -23.90 33.91
C ARG A 2 37.75 -23.27 32.61
N HIS A 3 37.42 -23.93 31.51
CA HIS A 3 37.83 -23.64 30.16
C HIS A 3 37.25 -22.30 29.67
N ILE A 4 38.08 -21.50 29.01
CA ILE A 4 37.70 -20.34 28.20
C ILE A 4 37.76 -20.81 26.74
N THR A 5 36.61 -20.89 26.08
CA THR A 5 36.52 -21.25 24.65
C THR A 5 36.47 -19.97 23.82
N LEU A 6 37.57 -19.67 23.13
CA LEU A 6 37.69 -18.65 22.09
C LEU A 6 37.00 -19.14 20.81
N VAL A 7 35.99 -18.43 20.32
CA VAL A 7 35.43 -18.65 18.99
C VAL A 7 36.09 -17.67 18.03
N PHE A 8 36.89 -18.22 17.13
CA PHE A 8 37.61 -17.53 16.06
C PHE A 8 36.62 -17.05 14.98
N GLY A 9 36.76 -15.79 14.58
CA GLY A 9 36.22 -15.30 13.33
C GLY A 9 37.09 -15.75 12.15
N ILE A 10 36.46 -16.04 11.02
CA ILE A 10 37.05 -15.87 9.69
C ILE A 10 35.94 -15.59 8.68
N ALA A 11 36.19 -14.54 7.90
CA ALA A 11 35.29 -13.91 6.97
C ALA A 11 35.16 -14.67 5.64
N ALA A 12 34.02 -14.37 5.00
CA ALA A 12 33.59 -14.61 3.63
C ALA A 12 34.64 -15.08 2.60
N SER A 13 34.30 -16.16 1.90
CA SER A 13 34.88 -16.56 0.62
C SER A 13 33.76 -16.72 -0.39
N ILE A 14 33.63 -15.78 -1.34
CA ILE A 14 32.69 -15.84 -2.46
C ILE A 14 33.49 -16.16 -3.73
N LEU A 15 33.23 -17.34 -4.28
CA LEU A 15 33.57 -17.87 -5.60
C LEU A 15 32.20 -17.94 -6.33
N LEU A 16 31.93 -17.57 -7.58
CA LEU A 16 32.65 -17.51 -8.86
C LEU A 16 31.90 -16.51 -9.79
N PRO A 17 32.48 -16.12 -10.95
CA PRO A 17 31.82 -15.35 -12.00
C PRO A 17 31.15 -16.28 -13.04
N MET A 18 30.08 -15.88 -13.73
CA MET A 18 29.78 -16.32 -15.11
C MET A 18 28.92 -15.31 -15.88
N ILE A 19 29.32 -15.14 -17.13
CA ILE A 19 28.81 -14.29 -18.20
C ILE A 19 27.51 -14.89 -18.76
N VAL A 20 26.57 -14.06 -19.22
CA VAL A 20 25.76 -14.38 -20.42
C VAL A 20 25.31 -13.07 -21.08
N ALA A 21 25.63 -12.96 -22.37
CA ALA A 21 25.07 -12.01 -23.33
C ALA A 21 23.81 -12.63 -23.97
N SER A 22 23.15 -11.86 -24.86
CA SER A 22 21.90 -12.17 -25.59
C SER A 22 20.68 -11.65 -24.83
N GLU A 23 19.72 -10.92 -25.37
CA GLU A 23 19.29 -10.73 -26.76
C GLU A 23 18.30 -9.53 -26.79
N VAL A 24 18.25 -8.79 -27.90
CA VAL A 24 17.27 -7.71 -28.14
C VAL A 24 15.98 -8.33 -28.68
N PRO A 25 14.81 -8.09 -28.08
CA PRO A 25 13.54 -8.18 -28.79
C PRO A 25 13.01 -6.77 -29.09
N ASP A 26 13.10 -6.39 -30.37
CA ASP A 26 12.21 -5.39 -30.96
C ASP A 26 10.82 -6.01 -31.15
N SER A 27 9.78 -5.21 -30.88
CA SER A 27 8.38 -5.34 -31.31
C SER A 27 7.36 -5.69 -30.23
N GLY A 28 6.41 -4.76 -30.01
CA GLY A 28 5.05 -5.12 -29.62
C GLY A 28 4.40 -4.27 -28.53
N SER A 29 3.72 -3.21 -28.95
CA SER A 29 2.66 -2.47 -28.26
C SER A 29 1.68 -3.39 -27.48
N THR A 30 1.40 -3.10 -26.20
CA THR A 30 0.20 -2.39 -25.71
C THR A 30 0.19 -2.35 -24.17
N ASP A 31 0.06 -1.13 -23.64
CA ASP A 31 -0.82 -0.73 -22.53
C ASP A 31 -0.62 -1.32 -21.11
N PHE A 32 -0.63 -0.41 -20.13
CA PHE A 32 -0.41 -0.55 -18.68
C PHE A 32 1.03 -0.77 -18.18
N THR A 33 1.91 0.22 -18.39
CA THR A 33 3.01 0.45 -17.44
C THR A 33 2.46 1.07 -16.16
N GLU A 34 2.33 0.25 -15.12
CA GLU A 34 2.38 0.71 -13.73
C GLU A 34 3.82 1.17 -13.44
N ASP A 35 4.18 2.37 -13.92
CA ASP A 35 5.48 2.98 -13.59
C ASP A 35 5.37 3.71 -12.24
N SER A 36 5.57 2.91 -11.19
CA SER A 36 5.71 3.40 -9.83
C SER A 36 7.15 3.86 -9.60
N ASN A 37 7.57 5.03 -10.11
CA ASN A 37 8.75 5.75 -9.59
C ASN A 37 8.91 7.22 -10.09
N THR A 38 7.82 7.99 -10.12
CA THR A 38 7.91 9.45 -10.06
C THR A 38 6.97 9.97 -8.98
N PRO A 39 7.36 10.96 -8.14
CA PRO A 39 6.43 11.61 -7.21
C PRO A 39 5.40 12.35 -8.05
N ASN A 40 4.32 11.64 -8.38
CA ASN A 40 3.28 12.12 -9.25
C ASN A 40 2.49 13.17 -8.46
N THR A 41 2.80 14.44 -8.68
CA THR A 41 2.03 15.58 -8.15
C THR A 41 0.62 15.62 -8.74
N ASP A 42 0.34 14.77 -9.74
CA ASP A 42 -0.97 14.66 -10.37
C ASP A 42 -1.71 13.41 -9.87
N CYS A 43 -2.68 13.63 -8.99
CA CYS A 43 -3.59 12.58 -8.55
C CYS A 43 -4.44 12.16 -9.75
N SER A 44 -4.27 10.95 -10.28
CA SER A 44 -5.13 10.46 -11.37
C SER A 44 -6.60 10.40 -10.90
N LEU A 45 -7.38 11.42 -11.25
CA LEU A 45 -8.78 11.61 -10.80
C LEU A 45 -9.79 10.76 -11.59
N ASN A 46 -9.34 10.04 -12.62
CA ASN A 46 -10.19 9.29 -13.52
C ASN A 46 -10.55 7.93 -12.92
N CYS A 47 -11.67 7.87 -12.20
CA CYS A 47 -12.24 6.62 -11.72
C CYS A 47 -13.41 6.16 -12.60
N ILE A 48 -13.40 4.89 -12.99
CA ILE A 48 -14.55 4.27 -13.64
C ILE A 48 -15.71 4.22 -12.63
N LYS A 49 -16.92 4.51 -13.07
CA LYS A 49 -18.15 4.52 -12.25
C LYS A 49 -18.65 3.11 -11.93
N ILE A 50 -17.79 2.29 -11.32
CA ILE A 50 -18.12 0.95 -10.84
C ILE A 50 -18.36 1.04 -9.32
N TYR A 51 -19.52 0.56 -8.86
CA TYR A 51 -19.81 0.45 -7.43
C TYR A 51 -19.25 -0.87 -6.88
N LYS A 52 -18.13 -0.77 -6.15
CA LYS A 52 -17.47 -1.88 -5.45
C LYS A 52 -16.96 -1.34 -4.10
N PRO A 53 -17.85 -1.18 -3.11
CA PRO A 53 -17.55 -0.37 -1.95
C PRO A 53 -16.43 -0.94 -1.08
N VAL A 54 -15.57 -0.05 -0.58
CA VAL A 54 -14.49 -0.38 0.35
C VAL A 54 -14.73 0.33 1.67
N CYS A 55 -14.46 -0.37 2.77
CA CYS A 55 -14.45 0.21 4.12
C CYS A 55 -13.01 0.54 4.48
N ALA A 56 -12.76 1.73 5.03
CA ALA A 56 -11.41 2.16 5.33
C ALA A 56 -11.32 2.87 6.68
N GLU A 57 -10.21 2.65 7.38
CA GLU A 57 -9.88 3.29 8.64
C GLU A 57 -8.99 4.50 8.42
N PRO A 58 -9.14 5.57 9.20
CA PRO A 58 -8.29 6.75 9.06
C PRO A 58 -6.90 6.53 9.64
N VAL A 59 -5.91 7.03 8.91
CA VAL A 59 -4.49 7.04 9.26
C VAL A 59 -4.01 8.49 9.18
N CYS A 60 -4.07 9.18 10.31
CA CYS A 60 -3.66 10.59 10.44
C CYS A 60 -2.32 10.70 11.14
N ASN A 61 -1.38 11.46 10.55
CA ASN A 61 -0.14 11.82 11.23
C ASN A 61 -0.45 12.85 12.32
N GLY A 62 -0.06 12.57 13.57
CA GLY A 62 -0.31 13.45 14.71
C GLY A 62 -1.60 13.18 15.48
N GLY A 63 -2.26 12.03 15.24
CA GLY A 63 -3.34 11.53 16.10
C GLY A 63 -4.54 12.47 16.15
N SER A 64 -5.23 12.67 15.03
CA SER A 64 -6.53 13.33 15.05
C SER A 64 -7.51 12.43 15.82
N PRO A 65 -8.06 12.86 16.96
CA PRO A 65 -8.58 11.93 17.97
C PRO A 65 -9.89 11.25 17.58
N TYR A 66 -10.62 11.73 16.56
CA TYR A 66 -11.90 11.13 16.15
C TYR A 66 -12.15 11.33 14.66
N VAL A 67 -11.48 10.57 13.82
CA VAL A 67 -11.93 10.36 12.44
C VAL A 67 -12.61 8.97 12.40
N PRO A 68 -13.87 8.86 11.97
CA PRO A 68 -14.55 7.56 11.89
C PRO A 68 -14.07 6.77 10.66
N TYR A 69 -14.36 5.48 10.66
CA TYR A 69 -14.25 4.64 9.47
C TYR A 69 -15.15 5.21 8.38
N SER A 70 -14.70 5.12 7.13
CA SER A 70 -15.41 5.70 5.99
C SER A 70 -15.56 4.68 4.87
N LYS A 71 -16.71 4.75 4.20
CA LYS A 71 -17.03 3.93 3.03
C LYS A 71 -16.75 4.73 1.76
N PHE A 72 -15.98 4.15 0.85
CA PHE A 72 -15.75 4.72 -0.49
C PHE A 72 -16.48 3.88 -1.53
N SER A 73 -16.91 4.48 -2.65
CA SER A 73 -17.69 3.76 -3.68
C SER A 73 -16.87 2.68 -4.39
N ASN A 74 -15.55 2.87 -4.46
CA ASN A 74 -14.57 1.92 -4.95
C ASN A 74 -13.14 2.27 -4.47
N SER A 75 -12.20 1.38 -4.74
CA SER A 75 -10.78 1.55 -4.39
C SER A 75 -10.10 2.71 -5.14
N CYS A 76 -10.58 3.08 -6.33
CA CYS A 76 -10.04 4.22 -7.06
C CYS A 76 -10.36 5.53 -6.35
N GLU A 77 -11.61 5.73 -5.90
CA GLU A 77 -11.99 6.91 -5.13
C GLU A 77 -11.21 7.02 -3.82
N LEU A 78 -10.96 5.90 -3.13
CA LEU A 78 -10.08 5.86 -1.96
C LEU A 78 -8.66 6.33 -2.29
N ARG A 79 -8.08 5.85 -3.41
CA ARG A 79 -6.74 6.26 -3.86
C ARG A 79 -6.69 7.75 -4.18
N VAL A 80 -7.69 8.26 -4.89
CA VAL A 80 -7.82 9.70 -5.20
C VAL A 80 -7.90 10.52 -3.91
N TYR A 81 -8.75 10.11 -2.98
CA TYR A 81 -8.86 10.77 -1.68
C TYR A 81 -7.51 10.85 -0.96
N ASN A 82 -6.79 9.73 -0.87
CA ASN A 82 -5.49 9.66 -0.21
C ASN A 82 -4.40 10.48 -0.88
N CYS A 83 -4.52 10.68 -2.19
CA CYS A 83 -3.61 11.52 -2.95
C CYS A 83 -3.87 13.02 -2.67
N LEU A 84 -5.15 13.42 -2.64
CA LEU A 84 -5.55 14.80 -2.34
C LEU A 84 -5.37 15.18 -0.86
N ASN A 85 -5.40 14.20 0.05
CA ASN A 85 -5.37 14.42 1.50
C ASN A 85 -4.08 13.86 2.11
N LEU A 86 -3.05 14.71 2.24
CA LEU A 86 -1.74 14.29 2.76
C LEU A 86 -1.67 14.16 4.29
N LYS A 87 -2.57 14.84 5.03
CA LYS A 87 -2.54 14.89 6.50
C LYS A 87 -3.25 13.71 7.17
N CYS A 88 -4.36 13.29 6.57
CA CYS A 88 -5.20 12.19 7.04
C CYS A 88 -5.60 11.35 5.83
N LYS A 89 -5.07 10.14 5.78
CA LYS A 89 -5.37 9.16 4.74
C LYS A 89 -6.32 8.11 5.29
N PHE A 90 -6.80 7.25 4.41
CA PHE A 90 -7.59 6.08 4.76
C PHE A 90 -6.90 4.80 4.27
N LYS A 91 -6.95 3.76 5.08
CA LYS A 91 -6.45 2.42 4.73
C LYS A 91 -7.63 1.47 4.69
N GLU A 92 -7.78 0.76 3.57
CA GLU A 92 -8.82 -0.26 3.45
C GLU A 92 -8.69 -1.33 4.54
N VAL A 93 -9.82 -1.71 5.14
CA VAL A 93 -9.92 -2.74 6.16
C VAL A 93 -10.84 -3.87 5.70
N ALA A 94 -10.50 -5.10 6.13
CA ALA A 94 -11.31 -6.27 5.83
C ALA A 94 -12.65 -6.27 6.58
N ASP A 95 -12.65 -5.72 7.80
CA ASP A 95 -13.86 -5.62 8.62
C ASP A 95 -14.76 -4.48 8.12
N LYS A 96 -15.71 -4.85 7.27
CA LYS A 96 -16.65 -3.91 6.68
C LYS A 96 -17.68 -3.39 7.69
N THR A 97 -17.92 -4.10 8.80
CA THR A 97 -18.94 -3.74 9.80
C THR A 97 -18.66 -2.37 10.43
N ARG A 98 -17.39 -1.98 10.50
CA ARG A 98 -16.92 -0.69 11.00
C ARG A 98 -17.47 0.52 10.24
N CYS A 99 -17.82 0.34 8.97
CA CYS A 99 -18.40 1.38 8.12
C CYS A 99 -19.93 1.33 8.03
N TYR A 100 -20.56 0.34 8.67
CA TYR A 100 -22.01 0.25 8.77
C TYR A 100 -22.40 0.58 10.20
N PHE A 101 -22.58 1.87 10.48
CA PHE A 101 -23.29 2.28 11.68
C PHE A 101 -24.75 1.90 11.48
N THR A 102 -25.22 0.84 12.14
CA THR A 102 -26.65 0.60 12.26
C THR A 102 -27.21 1.64 13.21
N GLU A 103 -27.98 2.59 12.70
CA GLU A 103 -28.84 3.47 13.52
C GLU A 103 -29.98 2.68 14.22
N ASP A 104 -29.99 1.35 14.13
CA ASP A 104 -30.95 0.45 14.79
C ASP A 104 -30.60 0.15 16.26
N GLN A 105 -30.14 1.14 17.03
CA GLN A 105 -30.30 1.04 18.47
C GLN A 105 -31.69 1.58 18.83
N PRO A 106 -32.64 0.74 19.29
CA PRO A 106 -33.94 1.22 19.70
C PRO A 106 -33.76 2.25 20.80
N VAL A 107 -34.26 3.46 20.58
CA VAL A 107 -34.42 4.47 21.62
C VAL A 107 -35.37 3.86 22.66
N ALA A 108 -34.83 3.57 23.83
CA ALA A 108 -35.59 3.02 24.97
C ALA A 108 -36.60 4.04 25.51
#